data_AF-A0A354TH58-F1
#
_entry.id   AF-A0A354TH58-F1
#
_cell.length_a   1.000
_cell.length_b   1.000
_cell.length_c   1.000
_cell.angle_alpha   90.00
_cell.angle_beta   90.00
_cell.angle_gamma   90.00
#
_symmetry.space_group_name_H-M   'P 1'
#
loop_
_entity.id
_entity.type
_entity.pdbx_description
1 polymer ?
#
loop_
_entity_poly.entity_id
_entity_poly.type
_entity_poly.pdbx_seq_one_letter_code
_entity_poly.pdbx_strand_id
1 'polypeptide(L)'
;MSATYDHVREAVLHLPKGDQIRILAVVAMKVTDAHPGIDFQANVCGGSARVIRTRIPVWLLESLRRQGKTDAELLAAYPSLNAEDLANAWNYARSHRDEMDREIAANGDES
;
A
#
# COMPACT_ATOMS: atom_id res chain seq x y z
N MET A 1 18.60 -2.52 16.92
CA MET A 1 17.39 -2.21 17.71
C MET A 1 16.33 -1.71 16.75
N SER A 2 15.15 -2.32 16.70
CA SER A 2 14.02 -1.76 15.94
C SER A 2 13.50 -0.55 16.73
N ALA A 3 13.50 0.63 16.13
CA ALA A 3 12.98 1.82 16.78
C ALA A 3 11.44 1.72 16.79
N THR A 4 10.84 1.72 17.99
CA THR A 4 9.39 1.75 18.16
C THR A 4 8.85 3.16 17.84
N TYR A 5 7.62 3.23 17.32
CA TYR A 5 6.96 4.50 16.96
C TYR A 5 7.06 5.56 18.06
N ASP A 6 6.75 5.18 19.30
CA ASP A 6 6.79 6.11 20.44
C ASP A 6 8.19 6.67 20.71
N HIS A 7 9.23 5.85 20.54
CA HIS A 7 10.60 6.30 20.77
C HIS A 7 11.05 7.30 19.69
N VAL A 8 10.69 7.06 18.43
CA VAL A 8 10.96 7.99 17.33
C VAL A 8 10.15 9.27 17.48
N ARG A 9 8.87 9.16 17.87
CA ARG A 9 7.98 10.29 18.12
C ARG A 9 8.56 11.21 19.19
N GLU A 10 8.91 10.66 20.35
CA GLU A 10 9.48 11.45 21.44
C GLU A 10 10.82 12.10 21.06
N ALA A 11 11.70 11.37 20.37
CA ALA A 11 12.97 11.91 19.90
C ALA A 11 12.77 13.11 18.96
N VAL A 12 11.82 13.04 18.02
CA VAL A 12 11.53 14.13 17.08
C VAL A 12 10.92 15.34 17.80
N LEU A 13 10.02 15.14 18.76
CA LEU A 13 9.36 16.22 19.48
C LEU A 13 10.33 17.05 20.36
N HIS A 14 11.44 16.46 20.79
CA HIS A 14 12.48 17.14 21.58
C HIS A 14 13.50 17.93 20.75
N LEU A 15 13.47 17.83 19.42
CA LEU A 15 14.36 18.60 18.55
C LEU A 15 13.97 20.08 18.48
N PRO A 16 14.90 20.98 18.12
CA PRO A 16 14.55 22.35 17.75
C PRO A 16 13.51 22.40 16.63
N LYS A 17 12.65 23.42 16.62
CA LYS A 17 11.56 23.55 15.63
C LYS A 17 12.05 23.50 14.17
N GLY A 18 13.24 24.05 13.88
CA GLY A 18 13.83 23.97 12.54
C GLY A 18 14.15 22.53 12.11
N ASP A 19 14.68 21.71 13.01
CA ASP A 19 14.99 20.31 12.72
C ASP A 19 13.75 19.43 12.69
N GLN A 20 12.71 19.75 13.50
CA GLN A 20 11.39 19.14 13.36
C GLN A 20 10.83 19.33 11.95
N ILE A 21 10.90 20.55 11.41
CA ILE A 21 10.44 20.86 10.04
C ILE A 21 11.28 20.13 9.00
N ARG A 22 12.61 20.09 9.15
CA ARG A 22 13.49 19.37 8.22
C ARG A 22 13.21 17.87 8.20
N ILE A 23 13.02 17.25 9.36
CA ILE A 23 12.67 15.84 9.45
C ILE A 23 11.29 15.60 8.83
N LEU A 24 10.29 16.43 9.14
CA LEU A 24 8.96 16.31 8.56
C LEU A 24 9.01 16.42 7.03
N ALA A 25 9.79 17.36 6.47
CA ALA A 25 9.95 17.50 5.03
C ALA A 25 10.61 16.27 4.39
N VAL A 26 11.67 15.72 5.00
CA VAL A 26 12.34 14.51 4.49
C VAL A 26 11.42 13.29 4.57
N VAL A 27 10.72 13.12 5.68
CA VAL A 27 9.76 12.03 5.86
C VAL A 27 8.62 12.19 4.86
N ALA A 28 8.05 13.38 4.72
CA ALA A 28 7.00 13.65 3.74
C ALA A 28 7.48 13.35 2.31
N MET A 29 8.66 13.79 1.89
CA MET A 29 9.20 13.48 0.55
C MET A 29 9.40 11.98 0.30
N LYS A 30 9.81 11.23 1.34
CA LYS A 30 9.97 9.77 1.26
C LYS A 30 8.65 9.02 1.38
N VAL A 31 7.68 9.59 2.09
CA VAL A 31 6.32 9.05 2.26
C VAL A 31 5.42 9.47 1.08
N THR A 32 5.75 10.50 0.32
CA THR A 32 5.11 10.75 -0.99
C THR A 32 5.58 9.78 -2.06
N ASP A 33 6.71 9.09 -1.82
CA ASP A 33 7.08 7.84 -2.52
C ASP A 33 6.41 6.61 -1.85
N ALA A 34 5.76 6.80 -0.71
CA ALA A 34 4.91 5.77 -0.09
C ALA A 34 3.54 5.77 -0.76
N HIS A 35 2.96 4.59 -0.78
CA HIS A 35 1.74 4.26 -1.49
C HIS A 35 0.58 4.49 -0.53
N PRO A 36 -0.09 5.65 -0.59
CA PRO A 36 -1.14 5.98 0.37
C PRO A 36 -2.22 4.91 0.29
N GLY A 37 -2.70 4.43 1.42
CA GLY A 37 -3.71 3.37 1.44
C GLY A 37 -3.19 1.98 1.06
N ILE A 38 -1.89 1.78 0.86
CA ILE A 38 -1.27 0.45 0.66
C ILE A 38 -0.38 0.10 1.86
N ASP A 39 -0.54 -1.12 2.38
CA ASP A 39 0.16 -1.65 3.54
C ASP A 39 0.99 -2.89 3.17
N PHE A 40 2.04 -3.14 3.96
CA PHE A 40 3.05 -4.19 3.75
C PHE A 40 3.41 -4.83 5.10
N GLN A 41 2.54 -5.68 5.64
CA GLN A 41 2.90 -6.47 6.83
C GLN A 41 3.34 -7.87 6.43
N ALA A 42 4.59 -8.21 6.72
CA ALA A 42 5.24 -9.46 6.35
C ALA A 42 4.47 -10.74 6.77
N ASN A 43 3.66 -10.68 7.82
CA ASN A 43 2.89 -11.80 8.34
C ASN A 43 1.45 -11.89 7.78
N VAL A 44 1.08 -11.04 6.83
CA VAL A 44 -0.29 -10.99 6.26
C VAL A 44 -0.18 -10.94 4.74
N CYS A 45 -0.93 -11.82 4.06
CA CYS A 45 -0.87 -11.99 2.59
C CYS A 45 0.56 -12.28 2.08
N GLY A 46 1.38 -13.00 2.85
CA GLY A 46 2.76 -13.32 2.46
C GLY A 46 3.71 -12.11 2.38
N GLY A 47 3.28 -10.94 2.84
CA GLY A 47 4.03 -9.68 2.71
C GLY A 47 3.72 -8.89 1.44
N SER A 48 2.84 -9.37 0.56
CA SER A 48 2.45 -8.66 -0.66
C SER A 48 1.74 -7.34 -0.34
N ALA A 49 1.84 -6.38 -1.27
CA ALA A 49 1.15 -5.11 -1.20
C ALA A 49 -0.38 -5.32 -1.08
N ARG A 50 -1.01 -4.65 -0.12
CA ARG A 50 -2.46 -4.77 0.11
C ARG A 50 -3.11 -3.44 0.39
N VAL A 51 -4.42 -3.35 0.15
CA VAL A 51 -5.20 -2.18 0.60
C VAL A 51 -5.22 -2.13 2.12
N ILE A 52 -4.94 -0.96 2.69
CA ILE A 52 -4.89 -0.71 4.13
C ILE A 52 -6.19 -1.15 4.81
N ARG A 53 -6.09 -1.67 6.03
CA ARG A 53 -7.24 -2.19 6.82
C ARG A 53 -7.98 -3.38 6.18
N THR A 54 -7.47 -3.95 5.10
CA THR A 54 -8.05 -5.13 4.45
C THR A 54 -7.06 -6.28 4.40
N ARG A 55 -7.53 -7.46 3.99
CA ARG A 55 -6.68 -8.57 3.51
C ARG A 55 -6.84 -8.76 2.01
N ILE A 56 -6.97 -7.66 1.27
CA ILE A 56 -7.16 -7.67 -0.18
C ILE A 56 -5.84 -7.23 -0.82
N PRO A 57 -5.09 -8.16 -1.45
CA PRO A 57 -3.85 -7.82 -2.13
C PRO A 57 -4.10 -6.97 -3.37
N VAL A 58 -3.16 -6.09 -3.70
CA VAL A 58 -3.24 -5.28 -4.91
C VAL A 58 -3.14 -6.15 -6.17
N TRP A 59 -2.32 -7.21 -6.14
CA TRP A 59 -2.19 -8.13 -7.28
C TRP A 59 -3.52 -8.80 -7.65
N LEU A 60 -4.38 -9.09 -6.66
CA LEU A 60 -5.69 -9.71 -6.88
C LEU A 60 -6.61 -8.76 -7.63
N LEU A 61 -6.67 -7.51 -7.16
CA LEU A 61 -7.45 -6.46 -7.82
C LEU A 61 -6.95 -6.21 -9.24
N GLU A 62 -5.64 -6.14 -9.44
CA GLU A 62 -5.03 -5.95 -10.75
C GLU A 62 -5.29 -7.14 -11.69
N SER A 63 -5.26 -8.38 -11.19
CA SER A 63 -5.62 -9.57 -11.96
C SER A 63 -7.08 -9.52 -12.44
N LEU A 64 -8.02 -9.24 -11.54
CA LEU A 64 -9.44 -9.11 -11.88
C LEU A 64 -9.68 -7.99 -12.90
N ARG A 65 -9.00 -6.85 -12.73
CA ARG A 65 -9.06 -5.74 -13.67
C ARG A 65 -8.53 -6.13 -15.06
N ARG A 66 -7.43 -6.89 -15.13
CA ARG A 66 -6.89 -7.44 -16.39
C ARG A 66 -7.84 -8.45 -17.06
N GLN A 67 -8.65 -9.16 -16.26
CA GLN A 67 -9.72 -10.04 -16.73
C GLN A 67 -10.99 -9.28 -17.16
N GLY A 68 -11.01 -7.94 -17.05
CA GLY A 68 -12.10 -7.09 -17.52
C GLY A 68 -13.10 -6.65 -16.44
N LYS A 69 -12.83 -6.91 -15.14
CA LYS A 69 -13.66 -6.38 -14.06
C LYS A 69 -13.57 -4.86 -13.96
N THR A 70 -14.74 -4.23 -13.87
CA THR A 70 -14.87 -2.79 -13.67
C THR A 70 -14.72 -2.40 -12.20
N ASP A 71 -14.35 -1.15 -11.92
CA ASP A 71 -14.27 -0.63 -10.55
C ASP A 71 -15.60 -0.79 -9.79
N ALA A 72 -16.74 -0.62 -10.48
CA ALA A 72 -18.06 -0.82 -9.88
C ALA A 72 -18.30 -2.28 -9.45
N GLU A 73 -17.90 -3.24 -10.29
CA GLU A 73 -17.97 -4.66 -9.92
C GLU A 73 -17.03 -5.01 -8.77
N LEU A 74 -15.83 -4.42 -8.73
CA LEU A 74 -14.86 -4.64 -7.65
C LEU A 74 -15.37 -4.07 -6.31
N LEU A 75 -15.94 -2.86 -6.32
CA LEU A 75 -16.54 -2.26 -5.12
C LEU A 75 -17.77 -3.04 -4.63
N ALA A 76 -18.55 -3.62 -5.55
CA ALA A 76 -19.66 -4.48 -5.20
C ALA A 76 -19.19 -5.83 -4.62
N ALA A 77 -18.12 -6.41 -5.17
CA ALA A 77 -17.55 -7.68 -4.71
C ALA A 77 -16.78 -7.56 -3.38
N TYR A 78 -16.19 -6.40 -3.12
CA TYR A 78 -15.41 -6.10 -1.92
C TYR A 78 -15.96 -4.87 -1.18
N PRO A 79 -17.05 -5.01 -0.41
CA PRO A 79 -17.70 -3.87 0.26
C PRO A 79 -16.84 -3.14 1.31
N SER A 80 -15.71 -3.71 1.71
CA SER A 80 -14.73 -3.05 2.59
C SER A 80 -13.84 -2.04 1.87
N LEU A 81 -13.85 -2.02 0.53
CA LEU A 81 -13.13 -1.06 -0.29
C LEU A 81 -14.00 0.15 -0.62
N ASN A 82 -13.37 1.30 -0.78
CA ASN A 82 -13.97 2.48 -1.38
C ASN A 82 -13.23 2.87 -2.68
N ALA A 83 -13.73 3.90 -3.36
CA ALA A 83 -13.14 4.35 -4.62
C ALA A 83 -11.69 4.88 -4.47
N GLU A 84 -11.37 5.48 -3.31
CA GLU A 84 -10.01 5.96 -3.02
C GLU A 84 -9.04 4.78 -2.85
N ASP A 85 -9.47 3.70 -2.20
CA ASP A 85 -8.69 2.47 -2.06
C ASP A 85 -8.34 1.88 -3.43
N LEU A 86 -9.28 1.85 -4.37
CA LEU A 86 -9.02 1.40 -5.75
C LEU A 86 -8.06 2.36 -6.48
N ALA A 87 -8.27 3.67 -6.38
CA ALA A 87 -7.37 4.64 -6.99
C ALA A 87 -5.92 4.47 -6.51
N ASN A 88 -5.75 4.24 -5.20
CA ASN A 88 -4.47 3.97 -4.57
C ASN A 88 -3.85 2.64 -5.03
N ALA A 89 -4.65 1.57 -5.10
CA ALA A 89 -4.23 0.28 -5.65
C ALA A 89 -3.75 0.40 -7.11
N TRP A 90 -4.46 1.17 -7.93
CA TRP A 90 -4.07 1.39 -9.32
C TRP A 90 -2.81 2.26 -9.46
N ASN A 91 -2.65 3.27 -8.60
CA ASN A 91 -1.41 4.06 -8.55
C ASN A 91 -0.22 3.16 -8.23
N TYR A 92 -0.37 2.27 -7.26
CA TYR A 92 0.66 1.31 -6.89
C TYR A 92 0.98 0.32 -8.00
N ALA A 93 -0.04 -0.33 -8.57
CA ALA A 93 0.12 -1.31 -9.63
C ALA A 93 0.82 -0.73 -10.87
N ARG A 94 0.59 0.55 -11.19
CA ARG A 94 1.27 1.23 -12.32
C ARG A 94 2.74 1.49 -12.07
N SER A 95 3.15 1.80 -10.84
CA SER A 95 4.56 1.99 -10.49
C SER A 95 5.31 0.69 -10.21
N HIS A 96 4.58 -0.41 -9.98
CA HIS A 96 5.12 -1.73 -9.59
C HIS A 96 4.71 -2.86 -10.54
N ARG A 97 4.73 -2.62 -11.86
CA ARG A 97 4.23 -3.62 -12.84
C ARG A 97 4.92 -4.97 -12.74
N ASP A 98 6.25 -5.00 -12.65
CA ASP A 98 7.02 -6.25 -12.57
C ASP A 98 6.72 -7.04 -11.29
N GLU A 99 6.38 -6.35 -10.19
CA GLU A 99 5.89 -7.00 -8.97
C GLU A 99 4.52 -7.59 -9.20
N MET A 100 3.58 -6.83 -9.78
CA MET A 100 2.24 -7.32 -10.08
C MET A 100 2.28 -8.52 -11.02
N ASP A 101 3.12 -8.50 -12.05
CA ASP A 101 3.25 -9.61 -13.00
C ASP A 101 3.76 -10.89 -12.30
N ARG A 102 4.76 -10.76 -11.42
CA ARG A 102 5.27 -11.89 -10.62
C ARG A 102 4.22 -12.42 -9.66
N GLU A 103 3.55 -11.56 -8.90
CA GLU A 103 2.53 -11.96 -7.93
C GLU A 103 1.31 -12.59 -8.63
N ILE A 104 0.87 -12.03 -9.75
CA ILE A 104 -0.24 -12.58 -10.54
C ILE A 104 0.15 -13.93 -11.14
N ALA A 105 1.36 -14.10 -11.66
CA ALA A 105 1.80 -15.41 -12.16
C ALA A 105 1.91 -16.45 -11.03
N ALA A 106 2.40 -16.05 -9.85
CA ALA A 106 2.57 -16.94 -8.71
C ALA A 106 1.25 -17.37 -8.06
N ASN A 107 0.19 -16.56 -8.16
CA ASN A 107 -1.09 -16.80 -7.49
C ASN A 107 -2.29 -17.02 -8.45
N GLY A 108 -2.14 -16.71 -9.74
CA GLY A 108 -3.22 -16.75 -10.73
C GLY A 108 -3.37 -18.08 -11.48
N ASP A 109 -2.38 -18.97 -11.38
CA ASP A 109 -2.40 -20.32 -11.96
C ASP A 109 -3.12 -21.35 -11.05
N GLU A 110 -4.30 -20.99 -10.56
CA GLU A 110 -5.28 -21.94 -10.02
C GLU A 110 -6.46 -22.01 -11.00
N SER A 111 -6.29 -22.75 -12.10
CA SER A 111 -7.38 -23.18 -13.00
C SER A 111 -7.76 -24.63 -12.74
#